data_AF-A0AAV3F279-F1
#
_entry.id   AF-A0AAV3F279-F1
#
_cell.length_a   1.000
_cell.length_b   1.000
_cell.length_c   1.000
_cell.angle_alpha   90.00
_cell.angle_beta   90.00
_cell.angle_gamma   90.00
#
_symmetry.space_group_name_H-M   'P 1'
#
loop_
_entity.id
_entity.type
_entity.pdbx_description
1 polymer ?
#
loop_
_entity_poly.entity_id
_entity_poly.type
_entity_poly.pdbx_seq_one_letter_code
_entity_poly.pdbx_strand_id
1 'polypeptide(L)'
;MINDSFDLINELKIENATKEQVVWLSENPSVVRLNGSIAKALSEGETKITAKVKNTNVQASMKIRVQEQILHFKQKELSLVTNKTFNLNYLLEIKNIEQNQLKWTVENPNILTINKGQITTSREGRSKVTMDNPIIKVDREGYIKTFFGQTGVTNVTLRSRQNPHVSITMRVEVVSFINDVLVSSHIFDEIIIDGTHTGELQYQLFSPRREGISIQDFVLYDGYNRVIFRDSKTYALEQIYSIKLNKVYKPYAEFTLMYKDIAIRCRKEVNVVTGIPIPKAPPSGN
;
A
#
# COMPACT_ATOMS: atom_id res chain seq x y z
N MET A 1 -0.03 -13.23 5.69
CA MET A 1 0.83 -12.51 6.63
C MET A 1 -0.01 -11.61 7.51
N ILE A 2 0.51 -11.14 8.65
CA ILE A 2 -0.17 -10.08 9.43
C ILE A 2 -0.49 -8.90 8.49
N ASN A 3 -1.67 -8.31 8.66
CA ASN A 3 -2.25 -7.26 7.82
C ASN A 3 -2.65 -7.66 6.40
N ASP A 4 -2.43 -8.91 5.96
CA ASP A 4 -3.00 -9.36 4.70
C ASP A 4 -4.51 -9.55 4.83
N SER A 5 -5.22 -9.28 3.73
CA SER A 5 -6.62 -9.63 3.55
C SER A 5 -6.75 -10.67 2.46
N PHE A 6 -7.68 -11.60 2.62
CA PHE A 6 -7.95 -12.63 1.63
C PHE A 6 -9.45 -12.90 1.55
N ASP A 7 -9.97 -13.11 0.33
CA ASP A 7 -11.38 -13.47 0.13
C ASP A 7 -11.56 -14.99 0.07
N LEU A 8 -12.13 -15.54 1.14
CA LEU A 8 -12.30 -16.98 1.32
C LEU A 8 -13.30 -17.60 0.33
N ILE A 9 -14.14 -16.79 -0.33
CA ILE A 9 -15.11 -17.32 -1.28
C ILE A 9 -14.44 -17.95 -2.51
N ASN A 10 -13.20 -17.55 -2.82
CA ASN A 10 -12.44 -18.05 -3.96
C ASN A 10 -11.83 -19.43 -3.71
N GLU A 11 -11.67 -19.82 -2.44
CA GLU A 11 -11.13 -21.13 -2.04
C GLU A 11 -12.24 -22.14 -1.71
N LEU A 12 -13.49 -21.68 -1.70
CA LEU A 12 -14.64 -22.49 -1.34
C LEU A 12 -15.32 -23.04 -2.58
N LYS A 13 -15.27 -24.36 -2.73
CA LYS A 13 -16.12 -25.05 -3.70
C LYS A 13 -17.55 -25.14 -3.15
N ILE A 14 -18.51 -24.57 -3.88
CA ILE A 14 -19.92 -24.60 -3.52
C ILE A 14 -20.67 -25.44 -4.56
N GLU A 15 -21.42 -26.44 -4.09
CA GLU A 15 -22.31 -27.26 -4.90
C GLU A 15 -23.73 -27.14 -4.35
N ASN A 16 -24.70 -26.83 -5.22
CA ASN A 16 -26.12 -26.74 -4.87
C ASN A 16 -26.48 -25.74 -3.75
N ALA A 17 -25.72 -24.64 -3.63
CA ALA A 17 -26.01 -23.48 -2.78
C ALA A 17 -25.47 -22.19 -3.43
N THR A 18 -25.90 -21.03 -2.94
CA THR A 18 -25.37 -19.72 -3.40
C THR A 18 -24.37 -19.14 -2.40
N LYS A 19 -23.51 -18.23 -2.87
CA LYS A 19 -22.48 -17.58 -2.03
C LYS A 19 -23.09 -16.81 -0.86
N GLU A 20 -24.26 -16.22 -1.07
CA GLU A 20 -24.99 -15.39 -0.08
C GLU A 20 -25.63 -16.22 1.04
N GLN A 21 -25.79 -17.53 0.80
CA GLN A 21 -26.25 -18.49 1.81
C GLN A 21 -25.13 -18.96 2.73
N VAL A 22 -23.87 -18.62 2.46
CA VAL A 22 -22.72 -19.01 3.27
C VAL A 22 -22.50 -18.01 4.40
N VAL A 23 -22.36 -18.51 5.62
CA VAL A 23 -21.93 -17.75 6.80
C VAL A 23 -20.54 -18.22 7.20
N TRP A 24 -19.69 -17.26 7.54
CA TRP A 24 -18.30 -17.51 7.88
C TRP A 24 -18.06 -17.32 9.38
N LEU A 25 -17.32 -18.25 9.96
CA LEU A 25 -17.03 -18.29 11.39
C LEU A 25 -15.53 -18.46 11.59
N SER A 26 -14.93 -17.60 12.42
CA SER A 26 -13.54 -17.74 12.87
C SER A 26 -13.51 -18.28 14.29
N GLU A 27 -12.73 -19.33 14.50
CA GLU A 27 -12.52 -19.90 15.85
C GLU A 27 -11.74 -18.93 16.75
N ASN A 28 -10.85 -18.11 16.16
CA ASN A 28 -10.12 -17.08 16.88
C ASN A 28 -10.09 -15.75 16.08
N PRO A 29 -11.09 -14.87 16.29
CA PRO A 29 -11.19 -13.56 15.65
C PRO A 29 -10.02 -12.62 15.92
N SER A 30 -9.23 -12.85 16.98
CA SER A 30 -8.04 -12.05 17.30
C SER A 30 -6.85 -12.39 16.40
N VAL A 31 -6.81 -13.61 15.83
CA VAL A 31 -5.79 -14.05 14.86
C VAL A 31 -6.25 -13.73 13.44
N VAL A 32 -7.48 -14.14 13.08
CA VAL A 32 -8.11 -13.82 11.80
C VAL A 32 -9.52 -13.31 12.03
N ARG A 33 -9.76 -12.04 11.72
CA ARG A 33 -11.07 -11.41 11.78
C ARG A 33 -11.79 -11.52 10.44
N LEU A 34 -13.08 -11.80 10.47
CA LEU A 34 -13.90 -11.91 9.26
C LEU A 34 -14.82 -10.71 9.10
N ASN A 35 -15.04 -10.29 7.85
CA ASN A 35 -16.12 -9.42 7.43
C ASN A 35 -16.77 -10.03 6.17
N GLY A 36 -17.86 -10.78 6.34
CA GLY A 36 -18.36 -11.67 5.29
C GLY A 36 -17.33 -12.76 4.97
N SER A 37 -17.01 -12.94 3.69
CA SER A 37 -15.95 -13.85 3.23
C SER A 37 -14.53 -13.26 3.34
N ILE A 38 -14.39 -11.97 3.64
CA ILE A 38 -13.09 -11.31 3.74
C ILE A 38 -12.45 -11.62 5.08
N ALA A 39 -11.34 -12.35 5.03
CA ALA A 39 -10.48 -12.66 6.17
C ALA A 39 -9.33 -11.66 6.29
N LYS A 40 -9.23 -10.99 7.43
CA LYS A 40 -8.13 -10.09 7.79
C LYS A 40 -7.23 -10.75 8.83
N ALA A 41 -5.96 -10.92 8.50
CA ALA A 41 -4.96 -11.42 9.44
C ALA A 41 -4.52 -10.29 10.41
N LEU A 42 -4.65 -10.51 11.71
CA LEU A 42 -4.40 -9.50 12.74
C LEU A 42 -3.17 -9.78 13.59
N SER A 43 -2.98 -11.03 14.02
CA SER A 43 -1.83 -11.42 14.85
C SER A 43 -1.25 -12.76 14.39
N GLU A 44 0.01 -13.01 14.73
CA GLU A 44 0.62 -14.32 14.51
C GLU A 44 -0.17 -15.40 15.26
N GLY A 45 -0.35 -16.56 14.61
CA GLY A 45 -1.09 -17.67 15.18
C GLY A 45 -1.73 -18.56 14.12
N GLU A 46 -2.38 -19.61 14.58
CA GLU A 46 -3.20 -20.50 13.75
C GLU A 46 -4.65 -20.44 14.21
N THR A 47 -5.58 -20.42 13.28
CA THR A 47 -7.02 -20.49 13.59
C THR A 47 -7.78 -21.25 12.52
N LYS A 48 -8.89 -21.87 12.89
CA LYS A 48 -9.79 -22.54 11.97
C LYS A 48 -10.89 -21.58 11.53
N ILE A 49 -11.13 -21.53 10.23
CA ILE A 49 -12.28 -20.84 9.65
C ILE A 49 -13.27 -21.88 9.14
N THR A 50 -14.56 -21.65 9.38
CA THR A 50 -15.65 -22.53 8.96
C THR A 50 -16.63 -21.76 8.08
N ALA A 51 -16.93 -22.31 6.91
CA ALA A 51 -18.02 -21.90 6.03
C ALA A 51 -19.23 -22.80 6.30
N LYS A 52 -20.38 -22.23 6.64
CA LYS A 52 -21.62 -22.96 6.92
C LYS A 52 -22.76 -22.45 6.05
N VAL A 53 -23.51 -23.35 5.43
CA VAL A 53 -24.71 -22.98 4.68
C VAL A 53 -25.86 -22.72 5.68
N LYS A 54 -26.47 -21.54 5.59
CA LYS A 54 -27.59 -21.11 6.45
C LYS A 54 -28.68 -22.19 6.51
N ASN A 55 -29.23 -22.40 7.71
CA ASN A 55 -30.34 -23.34 7.96
C ASN A 55 -30.06 -24.81 7.59
N THR A 56 -28.78 -25.20 7.47
CA THR A 56 -28.38 -26.58 7.24
C THR A 56 -27.24 -26.98 8.18
N ASN A 57 -26.89 -28.27 8.16
CA ASN A 57 -25.69 -28.81 8.82
C ASN A 57 -24.49 -28.94 7.87
N VAL A 58 -24.61 -28.48 6.62
CA VAL A 58 -23.52 -28.53 5.64
C VAL A 58 -22.48 -27.47 5.98
N GLN A 59 -21.24 -27.91 6.17
CA GLN A 59 -20.12 -27.04 6.51
C GLN A 59 -18.81 -27.55 5.89
N ALA A 60 -17.92 -26.60 5.61
CA ALA A 60 -16.53 -26.85 5.25
C ALA A 60 -15.63 -26.01 6.15
N SER A 61 -14.40 -26.48 6.40
CA SER A 61 -13.48 -25.73 7.24
C SER A 61 -12.06 -25.81 6.74
N MET A 62 -11.29 -24.75 6.97
CA MET A 62 -9.86 -24.68 6.69
C MET A 62 -9.09 -24.10 7.87
N LYS A 63 -7.81 -24.46 7.97
CA LYS A 63 -6.88 -23.86 8.91
C LYS A 63 -6.12 -22.73 8.23
N ILE A 64 -6.07 -21.57 8.87
CA ILE A 64 -5.29 -20.43 8.44
C ILE A 64 -4.14 -20.24 9.43
N ARG A 65 -2.92 -20.18 8.91
CA ARG A 65 -1.72 -19.83 9.66
C ARG A 65 -1.28 -18.42 9.30
N VAL A 66 -1.29 -17.52 10.27
CA VAL A 66 -0.79 -16.16 10.14
C VAL A 66 0.65 -16.11 10.64
N GLN A 67 1.53 -15.57 9.81
CA GLN A 67 2.95 -15.38 10.14
C GLN A 67 3.27 -13.90 10.22
N GLU A 68 4.07 -13.55 11.22
CA GLU A 68 4.72 -12.24 11.35
C GLU A 68 6.06 -12.24 10.63
N GLN A 69 6.38 -11.17 9.92
CA GLN A 69 7.73 -10.96 9.37
C GLN A 69 8.46 -9.92 10.19
N ILE A 70 9.66 -10.28 10.65
CA ILE A 70 10.56 -9.37 11.35
C ILE A 70 11.82 -9.24 10.50
N LEU A 71 12.27 -8.00 10.27
CA LEU A 71 13.51 -7.69 9.59
C LEU A 71 14.07 -6.37 10.11
N HIS A 72 15.11 -6.42 10.94
CA HIS A 72 15.82 -5.23 11.39
C HIS A 72 17.25 -5.53 11.81
N PHE A 73 18.07 -4.48 11.97
CA PHE A 73 19.39 -4.59 12.56
C PHE A 73 19.32 -4.41 14.08
N LYS A 74 20.04 -5.26 14.82
CA LYS A 74 20.23 -5.15 16.27
C LYS A 74 20.92 -3.85 16.70
N GLN A 75 21.67 -3.23 15.77
CA GLN A 75 22.35 -1.96 15.98
C GLN A 75 22.27 -1.07 14.74
N LYS A 76 22.22 0.24 14.95
CA LYS A 76 22.07 1.24 13.87
C LYS A 76 23.39 1.65 13.23
N GLU A 77 24.49 1.49 13.95
CA GLU A 77 25.82 1.91 13.53
C GLU A 77 26.85 0.81 13.78
N LEU A 78 27.88 0.75 12.95
CA LEU A 78 28.96 -0.24 13.03
C LEU A 78 30.27 0.42 12.58
N SER A 79 31.32 0.30 13.40
CA SER A 79 32.67 0.77 13.06
C SER A 79 33.53 -0.41 12.62
N LEU A 80 34.18 -0.28 11.47
CA LEU A 80 35.02 -1.32 10.87
C LEU A 80 36.40 -0.76 10.54
N VAL A 81 37.42 -1.60 10.70
CA VAL A 81 38.79 -1.29 10.24
C VAL A 81 38.85 -1.48 8.72
N THR A 82 39.53 -0.59 8.02
CA THR A 82 39.73 -0.66 6.56
C THR A 82 40.40 -1.97 6.13
N ASN A 83 40.11 -2.42 4.90
CA ASN A 83 40.59 -3.68 4.32
C ASN A 83 40.20 -4.94 5.12
N LYS A 84 39.16 -4.86 5.96
CA LYS A 84 38.55 -6.01 6.63
C LYS A 84 37.16 -6.30 6.07
N THR A 85 36.75 -7.56 6.25
CA THR A 85 35.41 -8.03 5.92
C THR A 85 34.59 -8.24 7.19
N PHE A 86 33.28 -8.08 7.06
CA PHE A 86 32.33 -8.32 8.14
C PHE A 86 31.01 -8.87 7.60
N ASN A 87 30.42 -9.84 8.27
CA ASN A 87 29.14 -10.41 7.85
C ASN A 87 27.98 -9.73 8.62
N LEU A 88 27.24 -8.85 7.95
CA LEU A 88 26.10 -8.15 8.54
C LEU A 88 24.96 -9.08 8.96
N ASN A 89 24.91 -10.32 8.45
CA ASN A 89 23.88 -11.28 8.85
C ASN A 89 23.92 -11.60 10.36
N TYR A 90 25.07 -11.43 11.03
CA TYR A 90 25.18 -11.58 12.49
C TYR A 90 24.41 -10.52 13.28
N LEU A 91 24.22 -9.35 12.66
CA LEU A 91 23.53 -8.21 13.24
C LEU A 91 22.05 -8.17 12.87
N LEU A 92 21.57 -9.15 12.08
CA LEU A 92 20.16 -9.22 11.70
C LEU A 92 19.32 -9.95 12.75
N GLU A 93 18.12 -9.45 12.94
CA GLU A 93 17.01 -10.19 13.51
C GLU A 93 15.98 -10.44 12.40
N ILE A 94 15.82 -11.71 12.02
CA ILE A 94 14.94 -12.14 10.94
C ILE A 94 13.95 -13.20 11.44
N LYS A 95 12.70 -13.10 11.01
CA LYS A 95 11.65 -14.09 11.27
C LYS A 95 10.77 -14.24 10.04
N ASN A 96 10.50 -15.48 9.62
CA ASN A 96 9.68 -15.81 8.44
C ASN A 96 10.12 -15.11 7.13
N ILE A 97 11.43 -14.87 6.98
CA ILE A 97 12.08 -14.33 5.77
C ILE A 97 13.30 -15.19 5.47
N GLU A 98 13.47 -15.60 4.21
CA GLU A 98 14.67 -16.35 3.80
C GLU A 98 15.81 -15.37 3.48
N GLN A 99 17.04 -15.67 3.91
CA GLN A 99 18.20 -14.79 3.68
C GLN A 99 18.51 -14.55 2.21
N ASN A 100 18.22 -15.53 1.35
CA ASN A 100 18.37 -15.42 -0.10
C ASN A 100 17.40 -14.41 -0.75
N GLN A 101 16.34 -14.01 -0.03
CA GLN A 101 15.40 -12.99 -0.47
C GLN A 101 15.99 -11.59 -0.23
N LEU A 102 16.94 -11.41 0.69
CA LEU A 102 17.44 -10.08 1.06
C LEU A 102 18.27 -9.43 -0.06
N LYS A 103 17.92 -8.18 -0.40
CA LYS A 103 18.68 -7.32 -1.31
C LYS A 103 19.46 -6.29 -0.51
N TRP A 104 20.76 -6.19 -0.78
CA TRP A 104 21.66 -5.27 -0.10
C TRP A 104 22.05 -4.12 -1.02
N THR A 105 22.08 -2.90 -0.49
CA THR A 105 22.55 -1.71 -1.19
C THR A 105 23.51 -0.92 -0.32
N VAL A 106 24.52 -0.32 -0.95
CA VAL A 106 25.48 0.57 -0.31
C VAL A 106 25.43 1.93 -1.01
N GLU A 107 25.41 2.99 -0.23
CA GLU A 107 25.36 4.36 -0.73
C GLU A 107 26.65 4.76 -1.45
N ASN A 108 27.82 4.46 -0.85
CA ASN A 108 29.12 4.74 -1.45
C ASN A 108 29.98 3.47 -1.60
N PRO A 109 30.01 2.86 -2.81
CA PRO A 109 30.79 1.65 -3.06
C PRO A 109 32.31 1.86 -3.03
N ASN A 110 32.81 3.11 -3.08
CA ASN A 110 34.23 3.42 -2.98
C ASN A 110 34.77 3.28 -1.54
N ILE A 111 33.88 3.30 -0.54
CA ILE A 111 34.21 3.15 0.89
C ILE A 111 34.10 1.67 1.28
N LEU A 112 33.01 1.01 0.88
CA LEU A 112 32.76 -0.40 1.14
C LEU A 112 31.84 -1.01 0.09
N THR A 113 31.94 -2.31 -0.13
CA THR A 113 31.01 -3.08 -0.97
C THR A 113 30.31 -4.15 -0.15
N ILE A 114 29.19 -4.67 -0.67
CA ILE A 114 28.42 -5.72 0.01
C ILE A 114 27.96 -6.80 -0.98
N ASN A 115 28.14 -8.07 -0.60
CA ASN A 115 27.67 -9.22 -1.36
C ASN A 115 27.02 -10.24 -0.43
N LYS A 116 25.72 -10.50 -0.60
CA LYS A 116 24.94 -11.44 0.25
C LYS A 116 25.13 -11.20 1.77
N GLY A 117 25.22 -9.94 2.18
CA GLY A 117 25.43 -9.53 3.58
C GLY A 117 26.89 -9.48 4.02
N GLN A 118 27.85 -9.92 3.20
CA GLN A 118 29.27 -9.77 3.49
C GLN A 118 29.77 -8.41 3.00
N ILE A 119 30.19 -7.55 3.95
CA ILE A 119 30.85 -6.28 3.69
C ILE A 119 32.35 -6.50 3.47
N THR A 120 32.90 -5.74 2.52
CA THR A 120 34.35 -5.53 2.35
C THR A 120 34.62 -4.03 2.37
N THR A 121 35.47 -3.56 3.28
CA THR A 121 35.86 -2.15 3.41
C THR A 121 37.10 -1.83 2.57
N SER A 122 37.17 -0.65 1.96
CA SER A 122 38.24 -0.25 1.03
C SER A 122 38.86 1.11 1.34
N ARG A 123 38.09 2.07 1.85
CA ARG A 123 38.59 3.42 2.20
C ARG A 123 37.98 3.90 3.51
N GLU A 124 38.66 4.83 4.16
CA GLU A 124 38.08 5.54 5.30
C GLU A 124 36.90 6.40 4.87
N GLY A 125 35.86 6.47 5.70
CA GLY A 125 34.67 7.26 5.45
C GLY A 125 33.41 6.65 6.05
N ARG A 126 32.28 7.35 5.90
CA ARG A 126 30.95 6.90 6.31
C ARG A 126 30.13 6.54 5.08
N SER A 127 29.44 5.42 5.11
CA SER A 127 28.57 4.95 4.02
C SER A 127 27.34 4.27 4.60
N LYS A 128 26.15 4.60 4.10
CA LYS A 128 24.90 3.96 4.51
C LYS A 128 24.71 2.62 3.80
N VAL A 129 24.31 1.60 4.55
CA VAL A 129 23.88 0.29 4.01
C VAL A 129 22.39 0.14 4.25
N THR A 130 21.65 -0.25 3.21
CA THR A 130 20.21 -0.53 3.28
C THR A 130 19.94 -1.97 2.84
N MET A 131 18.94 -2.59 3.45
CA MET A 131 18.54 -3.98 3.19
C MET A 131 17.04 -4.05 2.97
N ASP A 132 16.61 -4.63 1.85
CA ASP A 132 15.22 -4.76 1.46
C ASP A 132 14.83 -6.22 1.23
N ASN A 133 13.56 -6.55 1.45
CA ASN A 133 12.94 -7.80 1.00
C ASN A 133 12.16 -7.53 -0.31
N PRO A 134 12.50 -8.13 -1.46
CA PRO A 134 11.93 -7.79 -2.75
C PRO A 134 10.42 -8.02 -2.80
N ILE A 135 9.79 -7.06 -3.44
CA ILE A 135 8.36 -6.71 -3.42
C ILE A 135 7.47 -7.72 -4.19
N ILE A 136 8.08 -8.67 -4.91
CA ILE A 136 7.42 -9.47 -5.95
C ILE A 136 7.76 -10.95 -5.80
N LYS A 137 6.75 -11.82 -5.78
CA LYS A 137 6.89 -13.27 -5.89
C LYS A 137 6.17 -13.76 -7.16
N VAL A 138 6.81 -14.67 -7.90
CA VAL A 138 6.17 -15.41 -9.00
C VAL A 138 5.81 -16.79 -8.47
N ASP A 139 4.54 -17.18 -8.55
CA ASP A 139 4.11 -18.51 -8.11
C ASP A 139 4.40 -19.60 -9.16
N ARG A 140 4.01 -20.84 -8.86
CA ARG A 140 4.34 -22.02 -9.69
C ARG A 140 3.58 -22.04 -11.02
N GLU A 141 2.47 -21.31 -11.09
CA GLU A 141 1.65 -21.12 -12.29
C GLU A 141 2.11 -19.90 -13.13
N GLY A 142 3.06 -19.10 -12.62
CA GLY A 142 3.63 -17.96 -13.34
C GLY A 142 2.94 -16.63 -13.07
N TYR A 143 2.04 -16.54 -12.08
CA TYR A 143 1.43 -15.28 -11.69
C TYR A 143 2.35 -14.44 -10.82
N ILE A 144 2.35 -13.14 -11.07
CA ILE A 144 3.10 -12.13 -10.33
C ILE A 144 2.23 -11.64 -9.17
N LYS A 145 2.69 -11.86 -7.92
CA LYS A 145 2.07 -11.30 -6.72
C LYS A 145 2.89 -10.12 -6.22
N THR A 146 2.23 -8.99 -6.00
CA THR A 146 2.80 -7.76 -5.42
C THR A 146 2.26 -7.55 -4.01
N PHE A 147 3.05 -6.92 -3.14
CA PHE A 147 2.60 -6.57 -1.79
C PHE A 147 1.96 -5.17 -1.75
N PHE A 148 0.91 -5.03 -0.95
CA PHE A 148 0.15 -3.78 -0.80
C PHE A 148 1.04 -2.62 -0.35
N GLY A 149 0.87 -1.45 -0.97
CA GLY A 149 1.54 -0.20 -0.59
C GLY A 149 3.02 -0.12 -0.98
N GLN A 150 3.56 -1.10 -1.69
CA GLN A 150 4.97 -1.12 -2.10
C GLN A 150 5.13 -0.64 -3.55
N THR A 151 6.11 0.24 -3.78
CA THR A 151 6.49 0.71 -5.12
C THR A 151 7.87 0.19 -5.48
N GLY A 152 8.09 -0.22 -6.73
CA GLY A 152 9.41 -0.64 -7.18
C GLY A 152 9.45 -1.15 -8.61
N VAL A 153 10.67 -1.29 -9.11
CA VAL A 153 10.95 -1.77 -10.46
C VAL A 153 11.72 -3.08 -10.37
N THR A 154 11.30 -4.09 -11.12
CA THR A 154 12.03 -5.35 -11.27
C THR A 154 12.12 -5.78 -12.72
N ASN A 155 13.00 -6.75 -12.99
CA ASN A 155 13.09 -7.43 -14.28
C ASN A 155 12.61 -8.88 -14.11
N VAL A 156 11.70 -9.32 -14.95
CA VAL A 156 11.22 -10.71 -15.04
C VAL A 156 11.87 -11.36 -16.26
N THR A 157 12.66 -12.41 -16.06
CA THR A 157 13.33 -13.12 -17.15
C THR A 157 12.68 -14.48 -17.40
N LEU A 158 12.12 -14.69 -18.59
CA LEU A 158 11.66 -15.98 -19.08
C LEU A 158 12.81 -16.65 -19.85
N ARG A 159 13.18 -17.88 -19.49
CA ARG A 159 14.30 -18.62 -20.09
C ARG A 159 13.85 -19.99 -20.58
N SER A 160 14.29 -20.38 -21.78
CA SER A 160 14.00 -21.70 -22.34
C SER A 160 14.58 -22.81 -21.46
N ARG A 161 13.79 -23.85 -21.23
CA ARG A 161 14.20 -25.04 -20.47
C ARG A 161 15.20 -25.91 -21.23
N GLN A 162 15.13 -25.93 -22.56
CA GLN A 162 15.99 -26.77 -23.41
C GLN A 162 17.28 -26.06 -23.82
N ASN A 163 17.27 -24.72 -23.88
CA ASN A 163 18.45 -23.92 -24.17
C ASN A 163 18.55 -22.72 -23.20
N PRO A 164 19.36 -22.82 -22.13
CA PRO A 164 19.51 -21.77 -21.11
C PRO A 164 20.03 -20.42 -21.64
N HIS A 165 20.61 -20.38 -22.85
CA HIS A 165 21.06 -19.13 -23.49
C HIS A 165 19.92 -18.36 -24.17
N VAL A 166 18.76 -18.99 -24.37
CA VAL A 166 17.58 -18.33 -24.93
C VAL A 166 16.73 -17.80 -23.78
N SER A 167 16.71 -16.48 -23.58
CA SER A 167 15.85 -15.82 -22.60
C SER A 167 15.37 -14.45 -23.07
N ILE A 168 14.19 -14.04 -22.60
CA ILE A 168 13.64 -12.70 -22.75
C ILE A 168 13.45 -12.09 -21.36
N THR A 169 13.70 -10.79 -21.23
CA THR A 169 13.54 -10.06 -19.96
C THR A 169 12.56 -8.91 -20.15
N MET A 170 11.57 -8.83 -19.27
CA MET A 170 10.58 -7.76 -19.21
C MET A 170 10.79 -6.93 -17.95
N ARG A 171 10.81 -5.61 -18.10
CA ARG A 171 10.78 -4.68 -16.96
C ARG A 171 9.35 -4.56 -16.45
N VAL A 172 9.15 -4.79 -15.16
CA VAL A 172 7.87 -4.64 -14.47
C VAL A 172 8.01 -3.54 -13.44
N GLU A 173 7.12 -2.55 -13.50
CA GLU A 173 7.05 -1.44 -12.56
C GLU A 173 5.76 -1.55 -11.75
N VAL A 174 5.90 -1.62 -10.43
CA VAL A 174 4.81 -1.63 -9.47
C VAL A 174 4.75 -0.24 -8.86
N VAL A 175 3.68 0.48 -9.14
CA VAL A 175 3.42 1.83 -8.60
C VAL A 175 2.07 1.84 -7.90
N SER A 176 1.96 2.63 -6.83
CA SER A 176 0.68 2.85 -6.19
C SER A 176 -0.17 3.76 -7.07
N PHE A 177 -1.44 3.40 -7.28
CA PHE A 177 -2.35 4.19 -8.12
C PHE A 177 -2.58 5.60 -7.56
N ILE A 178 -2.35 5.82 -6.25
CA ILE A 178 -2.41 7.15 -5.63
C ILE A 178 -1.44 8.15 -6.27
N ASN A 179 -0.33 7.68 -6.85
CA ASN A 179 0.65 8.54 -7.52
C ASN A 179 0.08 9.17 -8.80
N ASP A 180 -0.97 8.58 -9.37
CA ASP A 180 -1.69 9.13 -10.52
C ASP A 180 -2.76 10.16 -10.08
N VAL A 181 -3.05 10.27 -8.77
CA VAL A 181 -4.08 11.17 -8.24
C VAL A 181 -3.50 12.51 -7.84
N LEU A 182 -3.99 13.55 -8.49
CA LEU A 182 -3.68 14.95 -8.25
C LEU A 182 -4.83 15.61 -7.48
N VAL A 183 -4.47 16.62 -6.69
CA VAL A 183 -5.42 17.45 -5.95
C VAL A 183 -5.34 18.86 -6.50
N SER A 184 -6.50 19.44 -6.82
CA SER A 184 -6.65 20.86 -7.07
C SER A 184 -7.53 21.45 -5.97
N SER A 185 -7.04 22.52 -5.33
CA SER A 185 -7.79 23.26 -4.33
C SER A 185 -7.61 24.75 -4.51
N HIS A 186 -8.72 25.49 -4.46
CA HIS A 186 -8.73 26.95 -4.57
C HIS A 186 -9.80 27.54 -3.64
N ILE A 187 -9.49 28.62 -2.95
CA ILE A 187 -10.44 29.33 -2.09
C ILE A 187 -10.82 30.63 -2.81
N PHE A 188 -12.07 30.74 -3.24
CA PHE A 188 -12.61 31.96 -3.84
C PHE A 188 -12.94 32.98 -2.75
N ASP A 189 -12.75 34.26 -3.07
CA ASP A 189 -12.95 35.39 -2.17
C ASP A 189 -12.21 35.22 -0.83
N GLU A 190 -10.97 34.73 -0.91
CA GLU A 190 -10.19 34.37 0.26
C GLU A 190 -9.80 35.59 1.10
N ILE A 191 -10.18 35.54 2.37
CA ILE A 191 -9.75 36.48 3.41
C ILE A 191 -8.92 35.72 4.43
N ILE A 192 -7.68 36.16 4.64
CA ILE A 192 -6.75 35.60 5.61
C ILE A 192 -6.57 36.58 6.77
N ILE A 193 -6.99 36.17 7.97
CA ILE A 193 -6.81 36.94 9.21
C ILE A 193 -6.26 35.98 10.27
N ASP A 194 -5.15 36.35 10.91
CA ASP A 194 -4.48 35.54 11.94
C ASP A 194 -4.19 34.09 11.51
N GLY A 195 -3.87 33.89 10.22
CA GLY A 195 -3.61 32.57 9.64
C GLY A 195 -4.86 31.69 9.45
N THR A 196 -6.06 32.26 9.61
CA THR A 196 -7.33 31.60 9.34
C THR A 196 -7.88 32.02 7.99
N HIS A 197 -8.46 31.07 7.26
CA HIS A 197 -8.99 31.24 5.91
C HIS A 197 -10.52 31.35 5.95
N THR A 198 -11.07 32.34 5.26
CA THR A 198 -12.51 32.54 5.05
C THR A 198 -12.76 32.73 3.55
N GLY A 199 -13.78 32.08 3.00
CA GLY A 199 -14.06 32.09 1.55
C GLY A 199 -14.78 30.81 1.13
N GLU A 200 -14.89 30.58 -0.18
CA GLU A 200 -15.51 29.37 -0.74
C GLU A 200 -14.43 28.44 -1.30
N LEU A 201 -14.17 27.32 -0.61
CA LEU A 201 -13.22 26.30 -1.06
C LEU A 201 -13.83 25.45 -2.18
N GLN A 202 -13.19 25.42 -3.33
CA GLN A 202 -13.33 24.35 -4.31
C GLN A 202 -12.20 23.34 -4.14
N TYR A 203 -12.56 22.07 -3.98
CA TYR A 203 -11.62 20.96 -3.85
C TYR A 203 -11.99 19.85 -4.83
N GLN A 204 -11.03 19.44 -5.64
CA GLN A 204 -11.22 18.41 -6.67
C GLN A 204 -10.02 17.48 -6.68
N LEU A 205 -10.28 16.19 -6.90
CA LEU A 205 -9.24 15.23 -7.24
C LEU A 205 -9.34 14.88 -8.72
N PHE A 206 -8.24 14.52 -9.35
CA PHE A 206 -8.31 14.03 -10.72
C PHE A 206 -7.12 13.13 -11.00
N SER A 207 -7.25 12.27 -12.01
CA SER A 207 -6.20 11.33 -12.41
C SER A 207 -6.06 11.34 -13.92
N PRO A 208 -5.03 12.01 -14.47
CA PRO A 208 -4.88 12.15 -15.92
C PRO A 208 -4.42 10.86 -16.61
N ARG A 209 -3.89 9.91 -15.84
CA ARG A 209 -3.29 8.67 -16.36
C ARG A 209 -4.07 7.41 -16.05
N ARG A 210 -5.11 7.50 -15.21
CA ARG A 210 -5.83 6.34 -14.71
C ARG A 210 -7.29 6.66 -14.41
N GLU A 211 -8.17 6.02 -15.17
CA GLU A 211 -9.62 6.04 -14.99
C GLU A 211 -10.08 5.00 -13.95
N GLY A 212 -11.35 5.07 -13.55
CA GLY A 212 -11.97 4.10 -12.64
C GLY A 212 -11.56 4.22 -11.18
N ILE A 213 -10.91 5.33 -10.80
CA ILE A 213 -10.66 5.69 -9.41
C ILE A 213 -11.89 6.42 -8.88
N SER A 214 -12.34 6.06 -7.69
CA SER A 214 -13.38 6.78 -6.96
C SER A 214 -12.88 7.27 -5.61
N ILE A 215 -13.55 8.30 -5.09
CA ILE A 215 -13.36 8.85 -3.77
C ILE A 215 -14.57 8.51 -2.90
N GLN A 216 -14.32 8.18 -1.64
CA GLN A 216 -15.33 7.87 -0.62
C GLN A 216 -14.94 8.49 0.72
N ASP A 217 -15.91 8.74 1.60
CA ASP A 217 -15.70 9.18 2.99
C ASP A 217 -14.83 10.45 3.09
N PHE A 218 -15.16 11.45 2.28
CA PHE A 218 -14.47 12.74 2.30
C PHE A 218 -14.82 13.53 3.56
N VAL A 219 -13.81 13.98 4.29
CA VAL A 219 -13.94 14.83 5.46
C VAL A 219 -12.94 15.95 5.38
N LEU A 220 -13.42 17.19 5.47
CA LEU A 220 -12.59 18.37 5.61
C LEU A 220 -12.45 18.72 7.08
N TYR A 221 -11.22 18.90 7.55
CA TYR A 221 -10.89 19.34 8.89
C TYR A 221 -10.19 20.68 8.87
N ASP A 222 -10.20 21.35 10.02
CA ASP A 222 -9.24 22.41 10.32
C ASP A 222 -7.99 21.85 11.03
N GLY A 223 -6.99 22.70 11.23
CA GLY A 223 -5.72 22.38 11.88
C GLY A 223 -5.83 22.04 13.37
N TYR A 224 -7.04 22.12 13.95
CA TYR A 224 -7.35 21.65 15.30
C TYR A 224 -8.13 20.32 15.29
N ASN A 225 -8.19 19.64 14.14
CA ASN A 225 -8.91 18.39 13.90
C ASN A 225 -10.43 18.49 14.06
N ARG A 226 -11.01 19.70 13.94
CA ARG A 226 -12.46 19.88 13.95
C ARG A 226 -13.02 19.65 12.55
N VAL A 227 -14.14 18.92 12.47
CA VAL A 227 -14.80 18.65 11.19
C VAL A 227 -15.47 19.92 10.69
N ILE A 228 -15.11 20.35 9.48
CA ILE A 228 -15.71 21.48 8.76
C ILE A 228 -16.79 20.98 7.80
N PHE A 229 -16.53 19.85 7.13
CA PHE A 229 -17.44 19.26 6.18
C PHE A 229 -17.27 17.74 6.14
N ARG A 230 -18.35 17.00 5.83
CA ARG A 230 -18.33 15.54 5.70
C ARG A 230 -19.27 15.09 4.59
N ASP A 231 -18.79 14.16 3.77
CA ASP A 231 -19.55 13.42 2.80
C ASP A 231 -19.11 11.95 2.79
N SER A 232 -20.05 11.05 3.08
CA SER A 232 -19.81 9.60 3.16
C SER A 232 -20.15 8.86 1.86
N LYS A 233 -20.56 9.58 0.81
CA LYS A 233 -20.89 8.97 -0.49
C LYS A 233 -19.63 8.66 -1.30
N THR A 234 -19.82 7.86 -2.33
CA THR A 234 -18.77 7.49 -3.29
C THR A 234 -18.99 8.22 -4.62
N TYR A 235 -17.94 8.81 -5.16
CA TYR A 235 -17.97 9.54 -6.43
C TYR A 235 -16.77 9.17 -7.31
N ALA A 236 -16.90 9.32 -8.62
CA ALA A 236 -15.72 9.41 -9.49
C ALA A 236 -14.89 10.64 -9.11
N LEU A 237 -13.60 10.66 -9.46
CA LEU A 237 -12.72 11.79 -9.11
C LEU A 237 -13.20 13.14 -9.66
N GLU A 238 -14.02 13.15 -10.73
CA GLU A 238 -14.61 14.36 -11.31
C GLU A 238 -15.48 15.20 -10.34
N GLN A 239 -15.84 14.66 -9.17
CA GLN A 239 -16.55 15.40 -8.13
C GLN A 239 -15.79 16.64 -7.67
N ILE A 240 -16.46 17.79 -7.75
CA ILE A 240 -15.99 19.06 -7.18
C ILE A 240 -16.72 19.29 -5.87
N TYR A 241 -15.99 19.41 -4.77
CA TYR A 241 -16.53 19.83 -3.49
C TYR A 241 -16.49 21.34 -3.40
N SER A 242 -17.62 21.98 -3.12
CA SER A 242 -17.72 23.43 -2.84
C SER A 242 -18.11 23.62 -1.38
N ILE A 243 -17.22 24.19 -0.58
CA ILE A 243 -17.32 24.22 0.89
C ILE A 243 -17.02 25.62 1.41
N LYS A 244 -17.97 26.21 2.13
CA LYS A 244 -17.78 27.51 2.79
C LYS A 244 -16.84 27.39 3.98
N LEU A 245 -15.77 28.17 3.97
CA LEU A 245 -14.83 28.32 5.08
C LEU A 245 -15.15 29.59 5.88
N ASN A 246 -15.12 29.46 7.20
CA ASN A 246 -15.28 30.58 8.13
C ASN A 246 -14.19 30.50 9.21
N LYS A 247 -13.15 31.34 9.09
CA LYS A 247 -11.99 31.37 9.99
C LYS A 247 -11.38 29.99 10.25
N VAL A 248 -11.10 29.26 9.17
CA VAL A 248 -10.54 27.90 9.23
C VAL A 248 -9.01 27.97 9.22
N TYR A 249 -8.37 27.54 10.31
CA TYR A 249 -6.91 27.45 10.38
C TYR A 249 -6.42 26.19 9.66
N LYS A 250 -5.44 26.30 8.75
CA LYS A 250 -4.75 25.16 8.09
C LYS A 250 -5.66 23.97 7.71
N PRO A 251 -6.62 24.15 6.78
CA PRO A 251 -7.52 23.08 6.40
C PRO A 251 -6.80 21.88 5.76
N TYR A 252 -7.27 20.68 6.04
CA TYR A 252 -6.81 19.45 5.38
C TYR A 252 -7.98 18.47 5.18
N ALA A 253 -7.91 17.67 4.12
CA ALA A 253 -8.91 16.67 3.80
C ALA A 253 -8.40 15.26 4.11
N GLU A 254 -9.30 14.41 4.62
CA GLU A 254 -9.12 12.97 4.68
C GLU A 254 -10.20 12.29 3.83
N PHE A 255 -9.84 11.22 3.13
CA PHE A 255 -10.76 10.48 2.25
C PHE A 255 -10.19 9.10 1.94
N THR A 256 -11.03 8.21 1.43
CA THR A 256 -10.64 6.91 0.90
C THR A 256 -10.66 6.96 -0.62
N LEU A 257 -9.54 6.60 -1.26
CA LEU A 257 -9.52 6.33 -2.69
C LEU A 257 -9.74 4.85 -2.94
N MET A 258 -10.60 4.56 -3.91
CA MET A 258 -10.94 3.22 -4.34
C MET A 258 -10.49 3.03 -5.79
N TYR A 259 -9.82 1.93 -6.09
CA TYR A 259 -9.49 1.54 -7.45
C TYR A 259 -9.53 0.02 -7.55
N LYS A 260 -10.49 -0.49 -8.34
CA LYS A 260 -10.84 -1.92 -8.33
C LYS A 260 -11.15 -2.37 -6.89
N ASP A 261 -10.53 -3.45 -6.42
CA ASP A 261 -10.73 -4.00 -5.07
C ASP A 261 -9.80 -3.37 -4.02
N ILE A 262 -9.08 -2.30 -4.36
CA ILE A 262 -8.08 -1.67 -3.50
C ILE A 262 -8.63 -0.37 -2.90
N ALA A 263 -8.54 -0.25 -1.57
CA ALA A 263 -8.90 0.94 -0.81
C ALA A 263 -7.66 1.56 -0.14
N ILE A 264 -7.44 2.88 -0.29
CA ILE A 264 -6.35 3.62 0.35
C ILE A 264 -6.89 4.84 1.07
N ARG A 265 -6.68 4.91 2.39
CA ARG A 265 -6.96 6.12 3.17
C ARG A 265 -5.87 7.16 2.91
N CYS A 266 -6.31 8.37 2.62
CA CYS A 266 -5.48 9.47 2.21
C CYS A 266 -5.71 10.67 3.14
N ARG A 267 -4.65 11.44 3.37
CA ARG A 267 -4.71 12.77 3.97
C ARG A 267 -3.96 13.74 3.07
N LYS A 268 -4.58 14.87 2.73
CA LYS A 268 -3.98 15.91 1.89
C LYS A 268 -4.26 17.28 2.50
N GLU A 269 -3.22 18.10 2.60
CA GLU A 269 -3.36 19.50 2.97
C GLU A 269 -4.09 20.24 1.85
N VAL A 270 -4.94 21.20 2.22
CA VAL A 270 -5.54 22.12 1.26
C VAL A 270 -4.46 23.15 0.91
N ASN A 271 -3.77 22.92 -0.20
CA ASN A 271 -2.74 23.83 -0.69
C ASN A 271 -3.41 24.99 -1.44
N VAL A 272 -3.26 26.20 -0.92
CA VAL A 272 -3.69 27.41 -1.62
C VAL A 272 -2.64 27.74 -2.68
N VAL A 273 -2.85 27.27 -3.91
CA VAL A 273 -2.04 27.70 -5.04
C VAL A 273 -2.58 29.06 -5.48
N THR A 274 -1.84 30.12 -5.18
CA THR A 274 -2.08 31.43 -5.80
C THR A 274 -1.67 31.33 -7.28
N GLY A 275 -2.66 31.08 -8.14
CA GLY A 275 -2.54 31.20 -9.59
C GLY A 275 -2.44 29.87 -10.35
N ILE A 276 -3.59 29.37 -10.81
CA ILE A 276 -3.99 29.13 -12.21
C ILE A 276 -5.41 28.52 -12.14
N PRO A 277 -6.40 29.03 -12.90
CA PRO A 277 -7.76 28.48 -12.88
C PRO A 277 -7.78 26.99 -13.26
N ILE A 278 -8.66 26.24 -12.61
CA ILE A 278 -8.99 24.86 -13.00
C ILE A 278 -9.39 24.90 -14.49
N PRO A 279 -8.72 24.16 -15.39
CA PRO A 279 -9.16 24.06 -16.77
C PRO A 279 -10.55 23.44 -16.77
N LYS A 280 -11.53 24.14 -17.34
CA LYS A 280 -12.84 23.52 -17.62
C LYS A 280 -12.60 22.28 -18.49
N ALA A 281 -13.19 21.15 -18.09
CA ALA A 281 -13.24 19.97 -18.94
C ALA A 281 -13.80 20.39 -20.31
N PRO A 282 -13.19 19.96 -21.43
CA PRO A 282 -13.78 20.21 -22.74
C PRO A 282 -15.18 19.56 -22.76
N PRO A 283 -16.19 20.21 -23.36
CA PRO A 283 -17.50 19.60 -23.50
C PRO A 283 -17.34 18.28 -24.24
N SER A 284 -18.01 17.23 -23.73
CA SER A 284 -18.16 15.96 -24.42
C SER A 284 -18.79 16.25 -25.79
N GLY A 285 -17.97 16.15 -26.85
CA GLY A 285 -18.46 16.24 -28.22
C GLY A 285 -19.31 15.03 -28.54
N ASN A 286 -20.50 15.30 -29.08
CA ASN A 286 -21.40 14.31 -29.69
C ASN A 286 -20.75 13.55 -30.84
#